data_AF-A0A2M6WFG6-F1
#
_entry.id   AF-A0A2M6WFG6-F1
#
_cell.length_a   1.000
_cell.length_b   1.000
_cell.length_c   1.000
_cell.angle_alpha   90.00
_cell.angle_beta   90.00
_cell.angle_gamma   90.00
#
_symmetry.space_group_name_H-M   'P 1'
#
loop_
_entity.id
_entity.type
_entity.pdbx_description
1 polymer ?
#
loop_
_entity_poly.entity_id
_entity_poly.type
_entity_poly.pdbx_seq_one_letter_code
_entity_poly.pdbx_strand_id
1 'polypeptide(L)'
;KMMPRNEGETWCISKHLLAATMRLMEVGTKALGEGKREEAEELFGHAYRIYALFWGLRLKLIDTGDVKRIADDKLNIHDEKGMKKPWTLEDILEKLVDCCDE
;
A
#
# COMPACT_ATOMS: atom_id res chain seq x y z
N LYS A 1 -7.71 -12.64 -23.60
CA LYS A 1 -7.48 -11.97 -22.29
C LYS A 1 -6.32 -12.72 -21.63
N MET A 2 -5.19 -12.05 -21.33
CA MET A 2 -3.91 -12.73 -21.06
C MET A 2 -3.81 -13.38 -19.67
N MET A 3 -4.79 -13.22 -18.78
CA MET A 3 -5.04 -14.17 -17.67
C MET A 3 -6.49 -14.01 -17.18
N PRO A 4 -7.20 -15.11 -16.86
CA PRO A 4 -8.60 -15.07 -16.43
C PRO A 4 -8.79 -14.92 -14.92
N ARG A 5 -7.71 -15.00 -14.11
CA ARG A 5 -7.72 -14.76 -12.66
C ARG A 5 -6.51 -13.92 -12.26
N ASN A 6 -6.80 -12.84 -11.57
CA ASN A 6 -5.92 -11.75 -11.16
C ASN A 6 -4.97 -12.14 -9.99
N GLU A 7 -5.05 -13.39 -9.50
CA GLU A 7 -4.23 -13.90 -8.40
C GLU A 7 -2.72 -13.80 -8.68
N GLY A 8 -2.30 -14.02 -9.94
CA GLY A 8 -0.91 -13.88 -10.35
C GLY A 8 -0.40 -12.43 -10.30
N GLU A 9 -1.25 -11.48 -10.69
CA GLU A 9 -0.95 -10.05 -10.65
C GLU A 9 -0.91 -9.54 -9.20
N THR A 10 -1.88 -9.96 -8.38
CA THR A 10 -1.91 -9.70 -6.92
C THR A 10 -0.67 -10.24 -6.22
N TRP A 11 -0.23 -11.46 -6.57
CA TRP A 11 1.02 -12.03 -6.06
C TRP A 11 2.25 -11.23 -6.47
N CYS A 12 2.31 -10.81 -7.74
CA CYS A 12 3.41 -10.00 -8.27
C CYS A 12 3.52 -8.66 -7.53
N ILE A 13 2.43 -7.89 -7.44
CA ILE A 13 2.43 -6.58 -6.78
C ILE A 13 2.71 -6.71 -5.28
N SER A 14 2.20 -7.75 -4.60
CA SER A 14 2.48 -8.00 -3.18
C SER A 14 3.99 -8.15 -2.93
N LYS A 15 4.69 -8.91 -3.78
CA LYS A 15 6.15 -9.06 -3.68
C LYS A 15 6.88 -7.75 -3.91
N HIS A 16 6.44 -6.95 -4.89
CA HIS A 16 7.06 -5.66 -5.16
C HIS A 16 6.87 -4.64 -4.03
N LEU A 17 5.67 -4.58 -3.45
CA LEU A 17 5.38 -3.73 -2.29
C LEU A 17 6.25 -4.13 -1.09
N LEU A 18 6.36 -5.43 -0.81
CA LEU A 18 7.21 -5.93 0.27
C LEU A 18 8.70 -5.64 0.02
N ALA A 19 9.19 -5.87 -1.19
CA ALA A 19 10.59 -5.58 -1.55
C ALA A 19 10.91 -4.07 -1.46
N ALA A 20 10.01 -3.21 -1.94
CA ALA A 20 10.15 -1.76 -1.82
C ALA A 20 10.18 -1.30 -0.36
N THR A 21 9.30 -1.86 0.48
CA THR A 21 9.30 -1.61 1.94
C THR A 21 10.65 -1.94 2.55
N MET A 22 11.19 -3.16 2.30
CA MET A 22 12.49 -3.58 2.83
C MET A 22 13.62 -2.66 2.37
N ARG A 23 13.60 -2.24 1.11
CA ARG A 23 14.63 -1.34 0.58
C ARG A 23 14.58 0.05 1.23
N LEU A 24 13.39 0.61 1.43
CA LEU A 24 13.23 1.89 2.11
C LEU A 24 13.66 1.81 3.57
N MET A 25 13.38 0.70 4.27
CA MET A 25 13.87 0.49 5.63
C MET A 25 15.40 0.41 5.69
N GLU A 26 16.04 -0.28 4.74
CA GLU A 26 17.50 -0.37 4.66
C GLU A 26 18.14 1.02 4.46
N VAL A 27 17.63 1.80 3.49
CA VAL A 27 18.15 3.14 3.19
C VAL A 27 17.85 4.11 4.33
N GLY A 28 16.65 4.06 4.93
CA GLY A 28 16.29 4.86 6.10
C GLY A 28 17.19 4.58 7.29
N THR A 29 17.54 3.32 7.53
CA THR A 29 18.50 2.94 8.59
C THR A 29 19.90 3.49 8.32
N LYS A 30 20.35 3.51 7.05
CA LYS A 30 21.63 4.13 6.68
C LYS A 30 21.61 5.64 6.90
N ALA A 31 20.56 6.33 6.45
CA ALA A 31 20.39 7.77 6.66
C ALA A 31 20.37 8.12 8.15
N LEU A 32 19.71 7.31 8.98
CA LEU A 32 19.72 7.46 10.43
C LEU A 32 21.12 7.29 11.03
N GLY A 33 21.88 6.29 10.57
CA GLY A 33 23.27 6.06 10.99
C GLY A 33 24.22 7.20 10.61
N GLU A 34 23.92 7.91 9.53
CA GLU A 34 24.64 9.13 9.09
C GLU A 34 24.19 10.40 9.84
N GLY A 35 23.22 10.30 10.76
CA GLY A 35 22.67 11.42 11.52
C GLY A 35 21.63 12.25 10.76
N LYS A 36 21.22 11.84 9.56
CA LYS A 36 20.20 12.52 8.73
C LYS A 36 18.79 12.14 9.18
N ARG A 37 18.39 12.68 10.33
CA ARG A 37 17.16 12.28 11.02
C ARG A 37 15.87 12.56 10.22
N GLU A 38 15.78 13.73 9.59
CA GLU A 38 14.58 14.11 8.82
C GLU A 38 14.41 13.20 7.58
N GLU A 39 15.51 12.96 6.84
CA GLU A 39 15.50 12.04 5.70
C GLU A 39 15.13 10.61 6.12
N ALA A 40 15.68 10.14 7.24
CA ALA A 40 15.36 8.82 7.79
C ALA A 40 13.87 8.72 8.17
N GLU A 41 13.32 9.74 8.82
CA GLU A 41 11.89 9.79 9.19
C GLU A 41 10.99 9.72 7.96
N GLU A 42 11.31 10.49 6.90
CA GLU A 42 10.59 10.44 5.64
C GLU A 42 10.65 9.04 5.00
N LEU A 43 11.84 8.43 4.94
CA LEU A 43 12.04 7.08 4.39
C LEU A 43 11.27 6.01 5.16
N PHE A 44 11.26 6.08 6.49
CA PHE A 44 10.46 5.18 7.31
C PHE A 44 8.95 5.41 7.15
N GLY A 45 8.53 6.67 7.03
CA GLY A 45 7.14 7.02 6.72
C GLY A 45 6.68 6.44 5.38
N HIS A 46 7.53 6.50 4.35
CA HIS A 46 7.27 5.87 3.07
C HIS A 46 7.23 4.34 3.16
N ALA A 47 8.19 3.72 3.85
CA ALA A 47 8.21 2.28 4.07
C ALA A 47 6.91 1.80 4.74
N TYR A 48 6.48 2.52 5.78
CA TYR A 48 5.25 2.23 6.51
C TYR A 48 3.99 2.26 5.64
N ARG A 49 3.85 3.30 4.80
CA ARG A 49 2.72 3.42 3.87
C ARG A 49 2.67 2.26 2.87
N ILE A 50 3.81 1.89 2.30
CA ILE A 50 3.90 0.77 1.35
C ILE A 50 3.62 -0.57 2.04
N TYR A 51 4.08 -0.74 3.29
CA TYR A 51 3.81 -1.95 4.07
C TYR A 51 2.34 -2.10 4.43
N ALA A 52 1.66 -1.01 4.79
CA ALA A 52 0.22 -1.00 5.01
C ALA A 52 -0.53 -1.40 3.72
N LEU A 53 -0.13 -0.89 2.55
CA LEU A 53 -0.70 -1.32 1.26
C LEU A 53 -0.49 -2.81 0.98
N PHE A 54 0.70 -3.34 1.26
CA PHE A 54 1.00 -4.77 1.15
C PHE A 54 -0.01 -5.60 1.96
N TRP A 55 -0.23 -5.23 3.22
CA TRP A 55 -1.14 -5.96 4.08
C TRP A 55 -2.61 -5.77 3.72
N GLY A 56 -3.02 -4.55 3.33
CA GLY A 56 -4.38 -4.28 2.84
C GLY A 56 -4.74 -5.15 1.63
N LEU A 57 -3.78 -5.39 0.74
CA LEU A 57 -3.93 -6.31 -0.38
C LEU A 57 -3.88 -7.79 0.04
N ARG A 58 -2.94 -8.16 0.91
CA ARG A 58 -2.72 -9.55 1.35
C ARG A 58 -3.90 -10.12 2.13
N LEU A 59 -4.47 -9.32 3.03
CA LEU A 59 -5.63 -9.67 3.84
C LEU A 59 -6.95 -9.51 3.09
N LYS A 60 -6.91 -9.11 1.81
CA LYS A 60 -8.09 -8.81 0.98
C LYS A 60 -9.03 -7.78 1.64
N LEU A 61 -8.49 -6.91 2.50
CA LEU A 61 -9.23 -5.80 3.10
C LEU A 61 -9.67 -4.80 2.03
N ILE A 62 -8.92 -4.77 0.92
CA ILE A 62 -9.31 -4.12 -0.33
C ILE A 62 -10.03 -5.17 -1.19
N ASP A 63 -11.35 -5.03 -1.33
CA ASP A 63 -12.12 -5.86 -2.26
C ASP A 63 -11.73 -5.53 -3.70
N THR A 64 -10.80 -6.32 -4.26
CA THR A 64 -10.38 -6.21 -5.65
C THR A 64 -11.41 -6.78 -6.63
N GLY A 65 -12.46 -7.45 -6.15
CA GLY A 65 -13.52 -8.03 -6.98
C GLY A 65 -14.34 -6.97 -7.70
N ASP A 66 -14.46 -5.78 -7.09
CA ASP A 66 -15.21 -4.62 -7.61
C ASP A 66 -14.31 -3.51 -8.16
N VAL A 67 -12.99 -3.74 -8.32
CA VAL A 67 -12.10 -2.79 -9.01
C VAL A 67 -12.42 -2.85 -10.51
N LYS A 68 -13.54 -2.23 -10.87
CA LYS A 68 -13.86 -1.83 -12.24
C LYS A 68 -12.66 -1.01 -12.71
N ARG A 69 -12.14 -1.34 -13.90
CA ARG A 69 -11.13 -0.50 -14.57
C ARG A 69 -11.58 0.95 -14.42
N ILE A 70 -10.76 1.75 -13.74
CA ILE A 70 -10.95 3.19 -13.72
C ILE A 70 -10.89 3.57 -15.20
N ALA A 71 -12.00 4.07 -15.73
CA ALA A 71 -12.04 4.52 -17.11
C ALA A 71 -11.02 5.65 -17.25
N ASP A 72 -10.35 5.75 -18.41
CA ASP A 72 -9.18 6.62 -18.59
C ASP A 72 -9.47 8.11 -18.29
N ASP A 73 -10.75 8.48 -18.23
CA ASP A 73 -11.28 9.80 -17.85
C ASP A 73 -11.30 10.10 -16.34
N LYS A 74 -11.14 9.09 -15.48
CA LYS A 74 -11.31 9.19 -14.00
C LYS A 74 -10.02 9.10 -13.19
N LEU A 75 -8.86 9.29 -13.82
CA LEU A 75 -7.57 9.22 -13.14
C LEU A 75 -7.19 10.51 -12.38
N ASN A 76 -8.07 11.51 -12.38
CA ASN A 76 -7.78 12.84 -11.84
C ASN A 76 -8.39 13.02 -10.45
N ILE A 77 -7.58 13.58 -9.54
CA ILE A 77 -7.85 13.78 -8.10
C ILE A 77 -9.04 14.75 -7.84
N HIS A 78 -9.71 15.25 -8.88
CA HIS A 78 -10.79 16.24 -8.81
C HIS A 78 -12.21 15.69 -9.02
N ASP A 79 -12.41 14.37 -9.15
CA ASP A 79 -13.74 13.82 -9.36
C ASP A 79 -14.51 13.64 -8.02
N GLU A 80 -15.29 14.66 -7.67
CA GLU A 80 -16.04 14.76 -6.40
C GLU A 80 -17.27 13.82 -6.29
N LYS A 81 -17.52 12.94 -7.26
CA LYS A 81 -18.75 12.12 -7.30
C LYS A 81 -18.48 10.63 -7.51
N GLY A 82 -18.50 9.89 -6.41
CA GLY A 82 -19.00 8.51 -6.40
C GLY A 82 -18.04 7.40 -6.01
N MET A 83 -16.84 7.69 -5.52
CA MET A 83 -16.01 6.66 -4.90
C MET A 83 -16.31 6.59 -3.40
N LYS A 84 -16.65 5.40 -2.89
CA LYS A 84 -16.56 5.11 -1.44
C LYS A 84 -15.24 5.69 -0.97
N LYS A 85 -15.26 6.52 0.08
CA LYS A 85 -14.10 7.26 0.60
C LYS A 85 -12.85 6.37 0.49
N PRO A 86 -11.80 6.77 -0.26
CA PRO A 86 -10.60 5.94 -0.36
C PRO A 86 -10.07 5.70 1.05
N TRP A 87 -9.78 4.44 1.36
CA TRP A 87 -9.32 4.03 2.68
C TRP A 87 -8.08 4.85 3.05
N THR A 88 -8.09 5.45 4.24
CA THR A 88 -6.92 6.16 4.74
C THR A 88 -5.90 5.16 5.27
N LEU A 89 -4.68 5.64 5.51
CA LEU A 89 -3.65 4.82 6.14
C LEU A 89 -4.12 4.35 7.51
N GLU A 90 -4.80 5.21 8.27
CA GLU A 90 -5.39 4.89 9.57
C GLU A 90 -6.42 3.75 9.47
N ASP A 91 -7.32 3.79 8.49
CA ASP A 91 -8.34 2.74 8.28
C ASP A 91 -7.69 1.36 8.03
N ILE A 92 -6.59 1.32 7.28
CA ILE A 92 -5.84 0.10 7.00
C ILE A 92 -5.15 -0.42 8.27
N LEU A 93 -4.63 0.49 9.09
CA LEU A 93 -3.93 0.15 10.32
C LEU A 93 -4.86 -0.34 11.41
N GLU A 94 -6.02 0.27 11.59
CA GLU A 94 -7.04 -0.22 12.52
C GLU A 94 -7.40 -1.67 12.22
N LYS A 95 -7.57 -2.01 10.93
CA LYS A 95 -7.80 -3.39 10.50
C LYS A 95 -6.62 -4.33 10.70
N LEU A 96 -5.39 -3.82 10.70
CA LEU A 96 -4.20 -4.62 10.98
C LEU A 96 -4.01 -4.88 12.47
N VAL A 97 -4.30 -3.89 13.31
CA VAL A 97 -4.21 -4.00 14.77
C VAL A 97 -5.30 -4.93 15.32
N ASP A 98 -6.50 -4.90 14.73
CA ASP A 98 -7.62 -5.81 15.03
C ASP A 98 -7.29 -7.30 14.72
N CYS A 99 -6.28 -7.59 13.91
CA CYS A 99 -5.78 -8.96 13.66
C CYS A 99 -4.76 -9.47 14.72
N CYS A 100 -4.32 -8.64 15.66
CA CYS A 100 -3.37 -9.04 16.72
C CYS A 100 -4.06 -9.36 18.06
N ASP A 101 -5.38 -9.18 18.17
CA ASP A 101 -6.21 -9.58 19.32
C ASP A 101 -6.76 -11.02 19.14
N GLU A 102 -5.88 -11.96 18.78
CA GLU A 102 -6.15 -13.41 18.77
C GLU A 102 -5.65 -14.09 20.06
#